data_AF-A0A382V4N0-F1
#
_entry.id   AF-A0A382V4N0-F1
#
_cell.length_a   1.000
_cell.length_b   1.000
_cell.length_c   1.000
_cell.angle_alpha   90.00
_cell.angle_beta   90.00
_cell.angle_gamma   90.00
#
_symmetry.space_group_name_H-M   'P 1'
#
loop_
_entity.id
_entity.type
_entity.pdbx_description
1 polymer ?
#
loop_
_entity_poly.entity_id
_entity_poly.type
_entity_poly.pdbx_seq_one_letter_code
_entity_poly.pdbx_strand_id
1 'polypeptide(L)'
;MDWLLIIVLLPLLAAAVVGFMPGSQRRMIRGITLGASGLSLLCALIAFCTFKVGSGLQFETKVVWVESLRLHFHLAADGINIGIIL
;
A
#
# COMPACT_ATOMS: atom_id res chain seq x y z
N MET A 1 11.35 1.54 6.75
CA MET A 1 10.16 0.67 6.84
C MET A 1 9.33 0.96 5.62
N ASP A 2 9.01 -0.08 4.85
CA ASP A 2 8.39 0.04 3.53
C ASP A 2 6.86 0.18 3.65
N TRP A 3 6.42 1.23 4.33
CA TRP A 3 5.00 1.49 4.58
C TRP A 3 4.19 1.50 3.28
N LEU A 4 4.76 2.06 2.20
CA LEU A 4 4.10 2.13 0.89
C LEU A 4 3.82 0.75 0.31
N LEU A 5 4.77 -0.20 0.43
CA LEU A 5 4.58 -1.55 -0.08
C LEU A 5 3.47 -2.27 0.70
N ILE A 6 3.40 -2.08 2.02
CA ILE A 6 2.33 -2.64 2.85
C ILE A 6 0.97 -2.05 2.47
N ILE A 7 0.89 -0.72 2.29
CA ILE A 7 -0.34 -0.02 1.88
C ILE A 7 -0.86 -0.54 0.53
N VAL A 8 0.04 -0.88 -0.40
CA VAL A 8 -0.33 -1.45 -1.71
C VAL A 8 -0.72 -2.93 -1.58
N LEU A 9 0.00 -3.72 -0.78
CA LEU A 9 -0.23 -5.17 -0.68
C LEU A 9 -1.50 -5.53 0.11
N LEU A 10 -1.85 -4.79 1.16
CA LEU A 10 -3.03 -5.08 1.98
C LEU A 10 -4.34 -5.20 1.18
N PRO A 11 -4.73 -4.20 0.35
CA PRO A 11 -5.95 -4.30 -0.44
C PRO A 11 -5.84 -5.38 -1.53
N LEU A 12 -4.64 -5.62 -2.09
CA LEU A 12 -4.42 -6.69 -3.06
C LEU A 12 -4.63 -8.08 -2.44
N LEU A 13 -4.09 -8.31 -1.24
CA LEU A 13 -4.28 -9.55 -0.50
C LEU A 13 -5.75 -9.75 -0.12
N ALA A 14 -6.42 -8.70 0.34
CA ALA A 14 -7.85 -8.76 0.65
C ALA A 14 -8.69 -9.07 -0.58
N ALA A 15 -8.38 -8.46 -1.73
CA ALA A 15 -9.04 -8.74 -3.00
C ALA A 15 -8.81 -10.19 -3.46
N ALA A 16 -7.58 -10.71 -3.32
CA ALA A 16 -7.28 -12.09 -3.63
C ALA A 16 -8.10 -13.05 -2.75
N VAL A 17 -8.12 -12.83 -1.43
CA VAL A 17 -8.91 -13.65 -0.50
C VAL A 17 -10.40 -13.61 -0.85
N VAL A 18 -10.96 -12.41 -1.08
CA VAL A 18 -12.37 -12.24 -1.44
C VAL A 18 -12.70 -12.88 -2.80
N GLY A 19 -11.76 -12.87 -3.75
CA GLY A 19 -11.94 -13.48 -5.07
C GLY A 19 -12.20 -14.99 -5.03
N PHE A 20 -11.71 -15.69 -3.99
CA PHE A 20 -11.98 -17.11 -3.77
C PHE A 20 -13.23 -17.38 -2.91
N MET A 21 -13.93 -16.35 -2.43
CA MET A 21 -15.10 -16.51 -1.58
C MET A 21 -16.41 -16.57 -2.37
N PRO A 22 -17.38 -17.40 -1.95
CA PRO A 22 -18.71 -17.39 -2.56
C PRO A 22 -19.47 -16.12 -2.19
N GLY A 23 -20.12 -15.50 -3.18
CA GLY A 23 -20.82 -14.21 -3.04
C GLY A 23 -22.00 -14.19 -2.04
N SER A 24 -22.43 -15.35 -1.55
CA SER A 24 -23.41 -15.47 -0.47
C SER A 24 -22.87 -14.99 0.89
N GLN A 25 -21.55 -15.02 1.09
CA GLN A 25 -20.90 -14.67 2.36
C GLN A 25 -20.65 -13.17 2.52
N ARG A 26 -21.66 -12.34 2.22
CA ARG A 26 -21.54 -10.87 2.19
C ARG A 26 -20.99 -10.26 3.47
N ARG A 27 -21.34 -10.80 4.65
CA ARG A 27 -20.86 -10.30 5.93
C ARG A 27 -19.35 -10.49 6.08
N MET A 28 -18.82 -11.65 5.70
CA MET A 28 -17.40 -11.93 5.84
C MET A 28 -16.57 -11.18 4.79
N ILE A 29 -17.07 -11.08 3.55
CA ILE A 29 -16.48 -10.24 2.50
C ILE A 29 -16.33 -8.80 2.99
N ARG A 30 -17.41 -8.21 3.54
CA ARG A 30 -17.38 -6.85 4.10
C ARG A 30 -16.40 -6.72 5.27
N GLY A 31 -16.33 -7.71 6.15
CA GLY A 31 -15.38 -7.69 7.27
C GLY A 31 -13.93 -7.66 6.80
N ILE A 32 -13.59 -8.49 5.81
CA ILE A 32 -12.23 -8.57 5.26
C ILE A 32 -11.86 -7.28 4.52
N THR A 33 -12.74 -6.78 3.65
CA THR A 33 -12.46 -5.55 2.89
C THR A 33 -12.36 -4.34 3.80
N LEU A 34 -13.26 -4.19 4.78
CA LEU A 34 -13.19 -3.10 5.75
C LEU A 34 -11.94 -3.19 6.63
N GLY A 35 -11.57 -4.39 7.09
CA GLY A 35 -10.37 -4.61 7.87
C GLY A 35 -9.10 -4.24 7.09
N ALA A 36 -9.01 -4.67 5.84
CA ALA A 36 -7.87 -4.36 4.97
C ALA A 36 -7.76 -2.86 4.66
N SER A 37 -8.89 -2.21 4.35
CA SER A 37 -8.94 -0.75 4.17
C SER A 37 -8.55 -0.01 5.45
N GLY A 38 -9.04 -0.45 6.61
CA GLY A 38 -8.69 0.15 7.91
C GLY A 38 -7.21 0.02 8.25
N LEU A 39 -6.61 -1.15 8.02
CA LEU A 39 -5.16 -1.33 8.18
C LEU A 39 -4.36 -0.47 7.20
N SER A 40 -4.82 -0.36 5.94
CA SER A 40 -4.15 0.47 4.93
C SER A 40 -4.17 1.94 5.34
N LEU A 41 -5.31 2.43 5.84
CA LEU A 41 -5.44 3.79 6.37
C LEU A 41 -4.54 4.02 7.59
N LEU A 42 -4.46 3.04 8.51
CA LEU A 42 -3.56 3.13 9.67
C LEU A 42 -2.10 3.26 9.22
N CYS A 43 -1.66 2.45 8.26
CA CYS A 43 -0.32 2.54 7.69
C CYS A 43 -0.09 3.89 7.00
N ALA A 44 -1.07 4.41 6.24
CA ALA A 44 -0.99 5.71 5.60
C ALA A 44 -0.86 6.85 6.62
N LEU A 45 -1.62 6.81 7.71
CA LEU A 45 -1.51 7.76 8.83
C LEU A 45 -0.12 7.72 9.49
N ILE A 46 0.42 6.52 9.74
CA ILE A 46 1.77 6.36 10.30
C ILE A 46 2.81 6.93 9.33
N ALA A 47 2.70 6.64 8.03
CA ALA A 47 3.60 7.17 7.02
C ALA A 47 3.53 8.70 6.95
N PHE A 48 2.33 9.28 6.98
CA PHE A 48 2.12 10.72 7.01
C PHE A 48 2.74 11.38 8.25
N CYS A 49 2.48 10.84 9.44
CA CYS A 49 3.02 11.38 10.69
C CYS A 49 4.55 11.23 10.83
N THR A 50 5.15 10.25 10.16
CA THR A 50 6.60 10.01 10.19
C THR A 50 7.36 10.66 9.03
N PHE A 51 6.66 11.24 8.06
CA PHE A 51 7.25 11.88 6.90
C PHE A 51 8.04 13.13 7.28
N LYS A 52 9.28 13.24 6.78
CA LYS A 52 10.16 14.39 7.01
C LYS A 52 10.11 15.38 5.85
N VAL A 53 9.61 16.58 6.09
CA VAL A 53 9.57 17.64 5.07
C VAL A 53 11.00 18.03 4.65
N GLY A 54 11.22 18.20 3.34
CA GLY A 54 12.51 18.61 2.78
C GLY A 54 13.49 17.46 2.49
N SER A 55 13.15 16.22 2.82
CA SER A 55 13.99 15.03 2.60
C SER A 55 13.86 14.41 1.19
N GLY A 56 13.11 15.03 0.27
CA GLY A 56 12.82 14.44 -1.05
C GLY A 56 11.94 13.19 -0.95
N LEU A 57 12.21 12.19 -1.81
CA LEU A 57 11.50 10.91 -1.83
C LEU A 57 11.80 10.08 -0.58
N GLN A 58 10.75 9.55 0.05
CA GLN A 58 10.82 8.73 1.26
C GLN A 58 10.03 7.43 1.09
N PHE A 59 10.26 6.50 2.04
CA PHE A 59 9.66 5.16 2.06
C PHE A 59 9.97 4.36 0.78
N GLU A 60 11.21 4.48 0.33
CA GLU A 60 11.65 3.98 -0.97
C GLU A 60 11.82 2.46 -0.98
N THR A 61 11.12 1.82 -1.90
CA THR A 61 11.31 0.42 -2.26
C THR A 61 11.71 0.34 -3.73
N LYS A 62 12.89 -0.24 -3.98
CA LYS A 62 13.43 -0.45 -5.33
C LYS A 62 13.63 -1.94 -5.58
N VAL A 63 12.86 -2.49 -6.51
CA VAL A 63 13.00 -3.89 -6.95
C VAL A 63 13.34 -3.90 -8.43
N VAL A 64 14.38 -4.65 -8.81
CA VAL A 64 14.73 -4.83 -10.23
C VAL A 64 13.58 -5.58 -10.91
N TRP A 65 13.01 -4.99 -11.97
CA TRP A 65 11.97 -5.63 -12.75
C TRP A 65 12.53 -6.25 -14.02
N VAL A 66 13.30 -5.48 -14.81
CA VAL A 66 14.06 -5.99 -15.96
C VAL A 66 15.46 -5.41 -15.92
N GLU A 67 16.44 -6.26 -15.63
CA GLU A 67 17.83 -5.82 -15.48
C GLU A 67 18.45 -5.33 -16.79
N SER A 68 18.17 -6.01 -17.91
CA SER A 68 18.70 -5.63 -19.23
C SER A 68 18.26 -4.23 -19.69
N LEU A 69 17.08 -3.80 -19.25
CA LEU A 69 16.51 -2.49 -19.56
C LEU A 69 16.73 -1.46 -18.42
N ARG A 70 17.41 -1.86 -17.33
CA ARG A 70 17.55 -1.07 -16.10
C ARG A 70 16.20 -0.55 -15.58
N LEU A 71 15.16 -1.37 -15.70
CA LEU A 71 13.81 -1.05 -15.21
C LEU A 71 13.68 -1.52 -13.77
N HIS A 72 13.27 -0.60 -12.90
CA HIS A 72 13.04 -0.86 -11.50
C HIS A 72 11.58 -0.52 -11.16
N PHE A 73 10.95 -1.40 -10.39
CA PHE A 73 9.78 -1.02 -9.60
C PHE A 73 10.28 -0.12 -8.47
N HIS A 74 10.19 1.18 -8.70
CA HIS A 74 10.61 2.21 -7.77
C HIS A 74 9.36 2.84 -7.14
N LEU A 75 9.08 2.44 -5.91
CA LEU A 75 7.96 2.93 -5.11
C LEU A 75 8.51 3.88 -4.05
N ALA A 76 8.14 5.15 -4.11
CA ALA A 76 8.51 6.16 -3.12
C ALA A 76 7.47 7.28 -3.09
N ALA A 77 7.40 8.01 -1.98
CA ALA A 77 6.48 9.13 -1.81
C ALA A 77 7.25 10.42 -1.51
N ASP A 78 6.83 11.52 -2.15
CA ASP A 78 7.23 12.89 -1.81
C ASP A 78 6.15 13.58 -0.97
N GLY A 79 6.30 14.89 -0.76
CA GLY A 79 5.35 15.67 0.04
C GLY A 79 3.94 15.79 -0.57
N ILE A 80 3.80 15.59 -1.88
CA ILE A 80 2.48 15.59 -2.54
C ILE A 80 1.86 14.20 -2.41
N ASN A 81 2.63 13.16 -2.76
CA ASN A 81 2.18 11.77 -2.70
C ASN A 81 1.73 11.38 -1.29
N ILE A 82 2.43 11.79 -0.25
CA ILE A 82 2.07 11.41 1.12
C ILE A 82 0.70 11.95 1.55
N GLY A 83 0.29 13.12 1.04
CA GLY A 83 -1.03 13.69 1.28
C GLY A 83 -2.13 13.06 0.43
N ILE A 84 -1.80 12.49 -0.73
CA ILE A 84 -2.75 11.77 -1.60
C ILE A 84 -2.96 10.33 -1.12
N ILE A 85 -1.93 9.70 -0.56
CA ILE A 85 -1.97 8.33 -0.06
C ILE A 85 -2.81 8.23 1.22
N LEU A 86 -2.81 9.28 2.05
CA LEU A 86 -3.67 9.41 3.21
C LEU A 86 -5.13 9.64 2.80
#